data_AF-A0A9P4YSR9-F1
#
_entry.id   AF-A0A9P4YSR9-F1
#
_cell.length_a   1.000
_cell.length_b   1.000
_cell.length_c   1.000
_cell.angle_alpha   90.00
_cell.angle_beta   90.00
_cell.angle_gamma   90.00
#
_symmetry.space_group_name_H-M   'P 1'
#
loop_
_entity.id
_entity.type
_entity.pdbx_description
1 polymer ?
#
loop_
_entity_poly.entity_id
_entity_poly.type
_entity_poly.pdbx_seq_one_letter_code
_entity_poly.pdbx_strand_id
1 'polypeptide(L)'
;MYLVADASDSLLVRTTRARIIRLRNDYKDLMKTIENHLHNHFANLDDDAAPQAPISNGHIGLPDAEDDAPDPVFARVNTVAAGSPAETAGLKPSDEIRNFGYVNWSNHDGLKRLGECVQGNEGPNGKSFA
;
A
#
# COMPACT_ATOMS: atom_id res chain seq x y z
N MET A 1 18.08 -42.30 -30.63
CA MET A 1 16.89 -41.83 -31.36
C MET A 1 16.35 -40.64 -30.61
N TYR A 2 16.76 -39.43 -30.99
CA TYR A 2 16.30 -38.20 -30.34
C TYR A 2 14.82 -38.01 -30.69
N LEU A 3 13.96 -38.08 -29.68
CA LEU A 3 12.54 -37.78 -29.80
C LEU A 3 12.41 -36.35 -30.32
N VAL A 4 11.77 -36.20 -31.47
CA VAL A 4 11.33 -34.90 -31.98
C VAL A 4 10.39 -34.35 -30.92
N ALA A 5 10.84 -33.36 -30.16
CA ALA A 5 9.97 -32.55 -29.34
C ALA A 5 8.83 -32.07 -30.26
N ASP A 6 7.59 -32.41 -29.89
CA ASP A 6 6.41 -32.15 -30.70
C ASP A 6 6.43 -30.69 -31.16
N ALA A 7 6.22 -30.45 -32.45
CA ALA A 7 6.33 -29.10 -33.04
C ALA A 7 5.45 -28.09 -32.28
N SER A 8 4.35 -28.57 -31.68
CA SER A 8 3.46 -27.85 -30.76
C SER A 8 4.20 -27.21 -29.57
N ASP A 9 5.11 -27.93 -28.91
CA ASP A 9 5.83 -27.44 -27.72
C ASP A 9 6.77 -26.28 -28.10
N SER A 10 7.45 -26.40 -29.24
CA SER A 10 8.31 -25.33 -29.75
C SER A 10 7.54 -24.04 -30.10
N LEU A 11 6.31 -24.15 -30.60
CA LEU A 11 5.45 -23.01 -30.92
C LEU A 11 4.89 -22.34 -29.66
N LEU A 12 4.51 -23.14 -28.65
CA LEU A 12 4.06 -22.62 -27.36
C LEU A 12 5.17 -21.86 -26.64
N VAL A 13 6.39 -22.42 -26.62
CA VAL A 13 7.57 -21.75 -26.06
C VAL A 13 7.84 -20.43 -26.76
N ARG A 14 7.76 -20.38 -28.09
CA ARG A 14 7.96 -19.15 -28.89
C ARG A 14 6.90 -18.10 -28.56
N THR A 15 5.64 -18.49 -28.56
CA THR A 15 4.51 -17.60 -28.24
C THR A 15 4.62 -17.04 -26.83
N THR A 16 4.93 -17.92 -25.86
CA THR A 16 5.10 -17.54 -24.46
C THR A 16 6.28 -16.58 -24.28
N ARG A 17 7.44 -16.87 -24.90
CA ARG A 17 8.59 -15.96 -24.87
C ARG A 17 8.27 -14.60 -25.48
N ALA A 18 7.58 -14.55 -26.62
CA ALA A 18 7.18 -13.29 -27.25
C ALA A 18 6.26 -12.48 -26.33
N ARG A 19 5.28 -13.13 -25.69
CA ARG A 19 4.39 -12.49 -24.71
C ARG A 19 5.14 -11.93 -23.52
N ILE A 20 6.07 -12.70 -22.95
CA ILE A 20 6.91 -12.27 -21.82
C ILE A 20 7.78 -11.07 -22.22
N ILE A 21 8.40 -11.10 -23.40
CA ILE A 21 9.24 -10.00 -23.89
C ILE A 21 8.41 -8.72 -24.03
N ARG A 22 7.23 -8.80 -24.66
CA ARG A 22 6.32 -7.65 -24.77
C ARG A 22 5.99 -7.08 -23.39
N LEU A 23 5.54 -7.92 -22.45
CA LEU A 23 5.17 -7.45 -21.12
C LEU A 23 6.32 -6.80 -20.35
N ARG A 24 7.55 -7.33 -20.51
CA ARG A 24 8.76 -6.74 -19.91
C ARG A 24 9.10 -5.39 -20.53
N ASN A 25 8.90 -5.23 -21.83
CA ASN A 25 9.13 -3.94 -22.50
C ASN A 25 8.06 -2.93 -22.07
N ASP A 26 6.79 -3.32 -22.07
CA ASP A 26 5.68 -2.47 -21.64
C ASP A 26 5.89 -1.96 -20.20
N TYR A 27 6.36 -2.84 -19.29
CA TYR A 27 6.71 -2.45 -17.93
C TYR A 27 7.85 -1.44 -17.88
N LYS A 28 8.93 -1.65 -18.66
CA LYS A 28 10.05 -0.71 -18.71
C LYS A 28 9.61 0.66 -19.22
N ASP A 29 8.78 0.69 -20.25
CA ASP A 29 8.27 1.93 -20.85
C ASP A 29 7.34 2.67 -19.88
N LEU A 30 6.49 1.94 -19.14
CA LEU A 30 5.65 2.50 -18.10
C LEU A 30 6.48 3.10 -16.97
N MET A 31 7.48 2.38 -16.46
CA MET A 31 8.36 2.87 -15.39
C MET A 31 9.12 4.12 -15.82
N LYS A 32 9.63 4.16 -17.06
CA LYS A 32 10.30 5.34 -17.61
C LYS A 32 9.34 6.55 -17.70
N THR A 33 8.08 6.30 -18.06
CA THR A 33 7.06 7.35 -18.12
C THR A 33 6.80 7.91 -16.72
N ILE A 34 6.61 7.03 -15.72
CA ILE A 34 6.43 7.42 -14.32
C ILE A 34 7.63 8.24 -13.83
N GLU A 35 8.85 7.79 -14.08
CA GLU A 35 10.09 8.48 -13.70
C GLU A 35 10.18 9.89 -14.32
N ASN A 36 9.88 10.01 -15.61
CA ASN A 36 9.88 11.31 -16.29
C ASN A 36 8.85 12.28 -15.69
N HIS A 37 7.63 11.80 -15.43
CA HIS A 37 6.60 12.64 -14.81
C HIS A 37 6.99 13.09 -13.41
N LEU A 38 7.62 12.19 -12.64
CA LEU A 38 8.12 12.51 -11.30
C LEU A 38 9.23 13.56 -11.33
N HIS A 39 10.22 13.37 -12.20
CA HIS A 39 11.30 14.35 -12.39
C HIS A 39 10.78 15.70 -12.87
N ASN A 40 9.85 15.73 -13.83
CA ASN A 40 9.25 16.98 -14.30
C ASN A 40 8.48 17.70 -13.19
N HIS A 41 7.73 16.96 -12.36
CA HIS A 41 6.99 17.54 -11.25
C HIS A 41 7.92 18.21 -10.24
N PHE A 42 9.02 17.56 -9.87
CA PHE A 42 9.97 18.13 -8.92
C PHE A 42 10.87 19.22 -9.52
N ALA A 43 11.27 19.10 -10.79
CA ALA A 43 12.02 20.17 -11.46
C ALA A 43 11.23 21.48 -11.52
N ASN A 44 9.91 21.40 -11.71
CA ASN A 44 9.03 22.58 -11.68
C ASN A 44 8.86 23.18 -10.27
N LEU A 45 9.10 22.41 -9.20
CA LEU A 45 9.06 22.90 -7.81
C LEU A 45 10.36 23.61 -7.41
N ASP A 46 11.50 23.16 -7.95
CA ASP A 46 12.81 23.76 -7.67
C ASP A 46 12.97 25.17 -8.28
N ASP A 47 12.31 25.44 -9.41
CA ASP A 47 12.33 26.78 -10.06
C ASP A 47 11.47 27.83 -9.34
N ASP A 48 10.54 27.42 -8.45
CA ASP A 48 9.66 28.32 -7.66
C ASP A 48 10.15 28.53 -6.21
N ALA A 49 11.37 28.10 -5.88
CA ALA A 49 11.95 28.22 -4.54
C ALA A 49 12.43 29.66 -4.22
N ALA A 50 11.49 30.55 -3.90
CA ALA A 50 11.74 31.61 -2.93
C ALA A 50 11.93 30.97 -1.53
N PRO A 51 12.92 31.39 -0.73
CA PRO A 51 13.33 30.64 0.45
C PRO A 51 12.41 30.89 1.64
N GLN A 52 11.55 29.93 2.01
CA GLN A 52 11.04 29.83 3.38
C GLN A 52 10.97 28.39 3.92
N ALA A 53 11.82 28.19 4.95
CA ALA A 53 11.68 27.33 6.13
C ALA A 53 11.71 25.79 5.98
N PRO A 54 12.27 25.07 6.98
CA PRO A 54 12.62 23.66 6.85
C PRO A 54 11.40 22.78 7.10
N ILE A 55 10.95 22.08 6.07
CA ILE A 55 9.90 21.07 6.19
C ILE A 55 10.53 19.69 6.35
N SER A 56 10.19 19.08 7.48
CA SER A 56 10.58 17.74 7.91
C SER A 56 10.16 16.67 6.90
N ASN A 57 11.05 15.69 6.70
CA ASN A 57 10.82 14.41 6.02
C ASN A 57 9.34 13.94 6.03
N GLY A 58 8.70 14.00 4.87
CA GLY A 58 7.32 13.55 4.67
C GLY A 58 7.13 12.92 3.30
N HIS A 59 7.36 11.60 3.25
CA HIS A 59 6.72 10.59 2.40
C HIS A 59 6.11 11.02 1.04
N ILE A 60 6.78 10.63 -0.05
CA ILE A 60 6.31 10.75 -1.44
C ILE A 60 5.02 9.93 -1.62
N GLY A 61 3.88 10.61 -1.76
CA GLY A 61 2.58 10.04 -2.14
C GLY A 61 2.14 10.61 -3.49
N LEU A 62 1.58 9.75 -4.34
CA LEU A 62 1.10 10.07 -5.68
C LEU A 62 0.02 11.18 -5.69
N PRO A 63 -0.12 11.95 -6.79
CA PRO A 63 -1.10 13.03 -6.88
C PRO A 63 -2.45 12.48 -7.31
N ASP A 64 -3.24 12.02 -6.35
CA ASP A 64 -4.70 12.01 -6.46
C ASP A 64 -5.30 12.00 -5.05
N ALA A 65 -5.08 13.08 -4.32
CA ALA A 65 -5.86 13.39 -3.14
C ALA A 65 -5.84 14.91 -3.00
N GLU A 66 -7.02 15.48 -2.85
CA GLU A 66 -7.21 16.84 -2.39
C GLU A 66 -6.29 17.10 -1.19
N ASP A 67 -5.82 18.34 -1.05
CA ASP A 67 -5.00 18.82 0.07
C ASP A 67 -5.86 18.80 1.35
N ASP A 68 -6.24 17.59 1.77
CA ASP A 68 -7.02 17.30 2.95
C ASP A 68 -5.99 17.19 4.06
N ALA A 69 -5.99 18.19 4.93
CA ALA A 69 -5.20 18.15 6.15
C ALA A 69 -5.36 16.76 6.77
N PRO A 70 -4.27 16.11 7.23
CA PRO A 70 -4.35 14.73 7.71
C PRO A 70 -5.44 14.62 8.76
N ASP A 71 -6.36 13.67 8.56
CA ASP A 71 -7.47 13.41 9.46
C ASP A 71 -6.97 13.42 10.93
N PRO A 72 -7.69 14.10 11.85
CA PRO A 72 -7.26 14.17 13.23
C PRO A 72 -7.14 12.78 13.85
N VAL A 73 -6.12 12.62 14.68
CA VAL A 73 -5.88 11.40 15.44
C VAL A 73 -7.00 11.23 16.46
N PHE A 74 -7.67 10.09 16.45
CA PHE A 74 -8.77 9.80 17.39
C PHE A 74 -8.41 8.73 18.42
N ALA A 75 -7.36 7.94 18.19
CA ALA A 75 -6.91 6.93 19.13
C ALA A 75 -5.39 6.74 19.10
N ARG A 76 -4.83 6.27 20.21
CA ARG A 76 -3.42 5.86 20.32
C ARG A 76 -3.35 4.44 20.84
N VAL A 77 -2.50 3.62 20.25
CA VAL A 77 -2.27 2.25 20.67
C VAL A 77 -1.49 2.26 21.99
N ASN A 78 -2.04 1.67 23.04
CA ASN A 78 -1.33 1.55 24.31
C ASN A 78 -0.45 0.30 24.34
N THR A 79 -1.03 -0.84 24.00
CA THR A 79 -0.37 -2.15 24.03
C THR A 79 -0.87 -3.01 22.89
N VAL A 80 -0.04 -3.98 22.46
CA VAL A 80 -0.39 -4.97 21.44
C VAL A 80 -0.07 -6.34 22.03
N ALA A 81 -1.02 -7.27 21.95
CA ALA A 81 -0.85 -8.62 22.47
C ALA A 81 -0.05 -9.50 21.50
N ALA A 82 0.85 -10.34 22.02
CA ALA A 82 1.63 -11.29 21.23
C ALA A 82 0.71 -12.33 20.57
N GLY A 83 0.95 -12.63 19.30
CA GLY A 83 0.13 -13.53 18.48
C GLY A 83 -1.23 -12.97 18.07
N SER A 84 -1.49 -11.68 18.31
CA SER A 84 -2.75 -11.04 17.90
C SER A 84 -2.75 -10.66 16.41
N PRO A 85 -3.93 -10.46 15.79
CA PRO A 85 -4.03 -9.89 14.45
C PRO A 85 -3.33 -8.54 14.34
N ALA A 86 -3.35 -7.72 15.40
CA ALA A 86 -2.68 -6.42 15.45
C ALA A 86 -1.15 -6.53 15.41
N GLU A 87 -0.55 -7.50 16.10
CA GLU A 87 0.89 -7.75 16.01
C GLU A 87 1.30 -8.23 14.61
N THR A 88 0.49 -9.11 14.01
CA THR A 88 0.73 -9.62 12.65
C THR A 88 0.59 -8.52 11.60
N ALA A 89 -0.33 -7.58 11.83
CA ALA A 89 -0.49 -6.37 11.00
C ALA A 89 0.63 -5.33 11.20
N GLY A 90 1.54 -5.56 12.15
CA GLY A 90 2.68 -4.68 12.42
C GLY A 90 2.35 -3.45 13.27
N LEU A 91 1.18 -3.43 13.93
CA LEU A 91 0.79 -2.35 14.84
C LEU A 91 1.70 -2.34 16.07
N LYS A 92 2.12 -1.16 16.51
CA LYS A 92 3.05 -0.99 17.64
C LYS A 92 2.44 -0.14 18.75
N PRO A 93 2.89 -0.34 20.01
CA PRO A 93 2.60 0.60 21.08
C PRO A 93 3.03 2.02 20.69
N SER A 94 2.20 2.99 21.05
CA SER A 94 2.32 4.42 20.73
C SER A 94 1.97 4.83 19.29
N ASP A 95 1.51 3.91 18.43
CA ASP A 95 1.00 4.30 17.11
C ASP A 95 -0.27 5.15 17.24
N GLU A 96 -0.36 6.18 16.40
CA GLU A 96 -1.51 7.08 16.30
C GLU A 96 -2.46 6.62 15.19
N ILE A 97 -3.73 6.43 15.54
CA ILE A 97 -4.78 5.97 14.62
C ILE A 97 -5.59 7.18 14.14
N ARG A 98 -5.49 7.45 12.84
CA ARG A 98 -6.31 8.46 12.13
C ARG A 98 -7.52 7.82 11.46
N ASN A 99 -7.32 6.65 10.86
CA ASN A 99 -8.36 5.83 10.25
C ASN A 99 -8.05 4.35 10.52
N PHE A 100 -9.09 3.55 10.70
CA PHE A 100 -9.02 2.10 10.83
C PHE A 100 -10.15 1.44 10.04
N GLY A 101 -9.83 0.95 8.85
CA GLY A 101 -10.83 0.42 7.92
C GLY A 101 -11.81 1.52 7.47
N TYR A 102 -13.06 1.41 7.89
CA TYR A 102 -14.11 2.42 7.65
C TYR A 102 -14.29 3.38 8.83
N VAL A 103 -13.50 3.25 9.90
CA VAL A 103 -13.65 3.97 11.16
C VAL A 103 -12.67 5.14 11.25
N ASN A 104 -13.19 6.35 11.39
CA ASN A 104 -12.42 7.60 11.48
C ASN A 104 -12.83 8.44 12.70
N TRP A 105 -12.20 9.61 12.85
CA TRP A 105 -12.48 10.56 13.93
C TRP A 105 -13.94 11.02 14.04
N SER A 106 -14.70 11.02 12.94
CA SER A 106 -16.10 11.45 12.92
C SER A 106 -17.09 10.34 13.28
N ASN A 107 -16.72 9.07 13.13
CA ASN A 107 -17.66 7.95 13.20
C ASN A 107 -17.31 6.87 14.23
N HIS A 108 -16.21 7.01 14.97
CA HIS A 108 -15.70 5.96 15.87
C HIS A 108 -16.59 5.61 17.07
N ASP A 109 -17.57 6.44 17.42
CA ASP A 109 -18.54 6.23 18.52
C ASP A 109 -17.85 5.78 19.82
N GLY A 110 -16.89 6.58 20.30
CA GLY A 110 -16.12 6.25 21.52
C GLY A 110 -15.23 5.00 21.40
N LEU A 111 -14.77 4.68 20.18
CA LEU A 111 -13.97 3.50 19.81
C LEU A 111 -14.80 2.20 19.75
N LYS A 112 -16.13 2.25 19.93
CA LYS A 112 -16.98 1.07 19.81
C LYS A 112 -16.93 0.46 18.41
N ARG A 113 -17.03 1.30 17.37
CA ARG A 113 -16.94 0.84 15.97
C ARG A 113 -15.59 0.25 15.62
N LEU A 114 -14.53 0.76 16.23
CA LEU A 114 -13.19 0.21 16.09
C LEU A 114 -13.14 -1.24 16.60
N GLY A 115 -13.73 -1.51 17.76
CA GLY A 115 -13.84 -2.86 18.33
C GLY A 115 -14.62 -3.82 17.44
N GLU A 116 -15.75 -3.40 16.89
CA GLU A 116 -16.55 -4.20 15.94
C GLU A 116 -15.75 -4.52 14.66
N CYS A 117 -15.02 -3.54 14.13
CA CYS A 117 -14.15 -3.73 12.97
C CYS A 117 -13.01 -4.72 13.25
N VAL A 118 -12.40 -4.66 14.44
CA VAL A 118 -11.35 -5.61 14.85
C VAL A 118 -11.92 -7.01 15.02
N GLN A 119 -13.07 -7.15 15.68
CA GLN A 119 -13.72 -8.45 15.89
C GLN A 119 -14.14 -9.12 14.56
N GLY A 120 -14.57 -8.35 13.56
CA GLY A 120 -14.84 -8.87 12.22
C GLY A 120 -13.59 -9.38 11.48
N ASN A 121 -12.40 -8.88 11.86
CA ASN A 121 -11.11 -9.29 11.30
C ASN A 121 -10.42 -10.41 12.10
N GLU A 122 -10.93 -10.72 13.29
CA GLU A 122 -10.60 -11.95 13.99
C GLU A 122 -11.27 -13.10 13.21
N GLY A 123 -10.51 -13.80 12.35
CA GLY A 123 -11.01 -15.00 11.66
C GLY A 123 -11.63 -16.02 12.63
N PRO A 124 -12.26 -17.11 12.16
CA PRO A 124 -13.09 -18.04 12.97
C PRO A 124 -12.32 -18.90 14.01
N ASN A 125 -11.29 -18.35 14.65
CA ASN A 125 -10.48 -18.97 15.69
C ASN A 125 -10.82 -18.45 17.10
N GLY A 126 -12.05 -17.97 17.31
CA GLY A 126 -12.67 -18.01 18.63
C GLY A 126 -13.13 -19.44 18.93
N LYS A 127 -12.20 -20.35 19.26
CA LYS A 127 -12.59 -21.62 19.86
C LYS A 127 -13.24 -21.32 21.21
N SER A 128 -14.57 -21.31 21.18
CA SER A 128 -15.42 -21.72 22.28
C SER A 128 -14.80 -22.95 22.95
N PHE A 129 -14.34 -22.77 24.18
CA PHE A 129 -14.32 -23.85 25.15
C PHE A 129 -15.17 -23.38 26.31
N ALA A 130 -16.32 -24.04 26.43
CA ALA A 130 -17.09 -24.12 27.66
C ALA A 130 -16.25 -24.68 28.81
#